data_AF-A0A3N5TMZ9-F1
#
_entry.id   AF-A0A3N5TMZ9-F1
#
_cell.length_a   1.000
_cell.length_b   1.000
_cell.length_c   1.000
_cell.angle_alpha   90.00
_cell.angle_beta   90.00
_cell.angle_gamma   90.00
#
_symmetry.space_group_name_H-M   'P 1'
#
loop_
_entity.id
_entity.type
_entity.pdbx_description
1 polymer ?
#
loop_
_entity_poly.entity_id
_entity_poly.type
_entity_poly.pdbx_seq_one_letter_code
_entity_poly.pdbx_strand_id
1 'polypeptide(L)'
;MANELVQALAALDVYGRVARQLLAFADKHGEPEPDGSVRILIKLTQKDIADLVGASRKRVNQVMVSFKHQGLISVDADGRITIHRRDGLAKYCG
;
A
#
# COMPACT_ATOMS: atom_id res chain seq x y z
N MET A 1 -25.76 -2.58 -11.24
CA MET A 1 -25.35 -3.96 -11.57
C MET A 1 -24.05 -4.03 -12.38
N ALA A 2 -23.99 -3.73 -13.69
CA ALA A 2 -22.72 -3.83 -14.45
C ALA A 2 -21.62 -2.84 -13.99
N ASN A 3 -21.98 -1.58 -13.73
CA ASN A 3 -21.02 -0.57 -13.27
C ASN A 3 -20.44 -0.91 -11.88
N GLU A 4 -21.22 -1.49 -10.98
CA GLU A 4 -20.77 -1.83 -9.62
C GLU A 4 -19.75 -2.98 -9.63
N LEU A 5 -19.95 -3.98 -10.49
CA LEU A 5 -18.99 -5.07 -10.68
C LEU A 5 -17.68 -4.58 -11.29
N VAL A 6 -17.75 -3.71 -12.31
CA VAL A 6 -16.55 -3.10 -12.91
C VAL A 6 -15.81 -2.25 -11.88
N GLN A 7 -16.52 -1.45 -11.09
CA GLN A 7 -15.92 -0.66 -10.01
C GLN A 7 -15.32 -1.55 -8.92
N ALA A 8 -15.95 -2.68 -8.56
CA ALA A 8 -15.45 -3.64 -7.59
C ALA A 8 -14.18 -4.37 -8.08
N LEU A 9 -14.11 -4.72 -9.37
CA LEU A 9 -12.93 -5.35 -9.97
C LEU A 9 -11.77 -4.36 -10.08
N ALA A 10 -12.01 -3.16 -10.61
CA ALA A 10 -11.01 -2.08 -10.62
C ALA A 10 -10.56 -1.73 -9.20
N ALA A 11 -11.48 -1.83 -8.24
CA ALA A 11 -11.21 -1.64 -6.84
C ALA A 11 -10.21 -2.64 -6.28
N LEU A 12 -10.43 -3.94 -6.50
CA LEU A 12 -9.57 -5.05 -6.08
C LEU A 12 -8.19 -4.97 -6.76
N ASP A 13 -8.17 -4.61 -8.03
CA ASP A 13 -6.96 -4.45 -8.82
C ASP A 13 -6.03 -3.34 -8.26
N VAL A 14 -6.60 -2.23 -7.77
CA VAL A 14 -5.81 -1.17 -7.12
C VAL A 14 -5.21 -1.62 -5.78
N TYR A 15 -5.89 -2.48 -5.01
CA TYR A 15 -5.31 -3.03 -3.76
C TYR A 15 -4.02 -3.81 -4.06
N GLY A 16 -4.06 -4.68 -5.07
CA GLY A 16 -2.90 -5.48 -5.43
C GLY A 16 -1.74 -4.65 -5.96
N ARG A 17 -2.01 -3.64 -6.79
CA ARG A 17 -0.94 -2.75 -7.28
C ARG A 17 -0.30 -1.92 -6.17
N VAL A 18 -1.08 -1.39 -5.23
CA VAL A 18 -0.52 -0.67 -4.08
C VAL A 18 0.29 -1.61 -3.19
N ALA A 19 -0.20 -2.81 -2.90
CA ALA A 19 0.53 -3.79 -2.11
C ALA A 19 1.88 -4.17 -2.76
N ARG A 20 1.88 -4.48 -4.06
CA ARG A 20 3.11 -4.76 -4.83
C ARG A 20 4.09 -3.59 -4.77
N GLN A 21 3.60 -2.36 -4.93
CA GLN A 21 4.45 -1.18 -4.91
C GLN A 21 5.08 -0.95 -3.53
N LEU A 22 4.32 -1.10 -2.45
CA LEU A 22 4.85 -0.98 -1.09
C LEU A 22 5.89 -2.05 -0.78
N LEU A 23 5.64 -3.31 -1.16
CA LEU A 23 6.60 -4.40 -0.99
C LEU A 23 7.89 -4.14 -1.76
N ALA A 24 7.78 -3.70 -3.02
CA ALA A 24 8.95 -3.35 -3.84
C ALA A 24 9.76 -2.19 -3.24
N PHE A 25 9.10 -1.19 -2.67
CA PHE A 25 9.78 -0.11 -1.96
C PHE A 25 10.43 -0.56 -0.67
N ALA A 26 9.82 -1.47 0.08
CA ALA A 26 10.43 -2.07 1.25
C ALA A 26 11.65 -2.95 0.88
N ASP A 27 11.64 -3.60 -0.28
CA ASP A 27 12.80 -4.38 -0.75
C ASP A 27 13.98 -3.47 -1.15
N LYS A 28 13.69 -2.36 -1.82
CA LYS A 28 14.73 -1.48 -2.37
C LYS A 28 15.21 -0.40 -1.41
N HIS A 29 14.32 0.07 -0.53
CA HIS A 29 14.53 1.25 0.32
C HIS A 29 14.10 1.00 1.77
N GLY A 30 13.88 -0.25 2.17
CA GLY A 30 13.49 -0.60 3.53
C GLY A 30 14.67 -0.73 4.47
N GLU A 31 14.45 -0.31 5.71
CA GLU A 31 15.29 -0.60 6.87
C GLU A 31 14.53 -1.59 7.76
N PRO A 32 15.04 -2.81 7.98
CA PRO A 32 14.46 -3.76 8.93
C PRO A 32 14.54 -3.22 10.36
N GLU A 33 13.44 -3.32 11.10
CA GLU A 33 13.35 -2.92 12.49
C GLU A 33 13.46 -4.15 13.41
N PRO A 34 13.83 -3.99 14.70
CA PRO A 34 14.02 -5.11 15.63
C PRO A 34 12.77 -6.00 15.84
N ASP A 35 11.57 -5.46 15.59
CA ASP A 35 10.30 -6.18 15.70
C ASP A 35 9.93 -6.98 14.44
N GLY A 36 10.81 -6.99 13.42
CA GLY A 36 10.60 -7.66 12.14
C GLY A 36 9.78 -6.85 11.14
N SER A 37 9.36 -5.63 11.48
CA SER A 37 8.78 -4.70 10.53
C SER A 37 9.84 -4.09 9.61
N VAL A 38 9.41 -3.47 8.51
CA VAL A 38 10.32 -2.81 7.56
C VAL A 38 9.87 -1.38 7.33
N ARG A 39 10.72 -0.42 7.69
CA ARG A 39 10.46 1.01 7.49
C ARG A 39 11.00 1.47 6.14
N ILE A 40 10.12 2.00 5.30
CA ILE A 40 10.50 2.53 3.98
C ILE A 40 11.15 3.90 4.16
N LEU A 41 12.40 4.04 3.75
CA LEU A 41 13.20 5.24 4.01
C LEU A 41 12.92 6.41 3.06
N ILE A 42 12.28 6.15 1.93
CA ILE A 42 11.84 7.20 1.02
C ILE A 42 10.45 7.73 1.45
N LYS A 43 10.27 9.04 1.38
CA LYS A 43 8.97 9.67 1.58
C LYS A 43 8.17 9.54 0.29
N LEU A 44 6.99 8.93 0.38
CA LEU A 44 6.06 8.80 -0.73
C LEU A 44 4.73 9.43 -0.34
N THR A 45 4.32 10.43 -1.09
CA THR A 45 2.97 10.96 -0.94
C THR A 45 1.96 9.97 -1.53
N GLN A 46 0.70 10.09 -1.12
CA GLN A 46 -0.38 9.32 -1.74
C GLN A 46 -0.56 9.67 -3.22
N LYS A 47 -0.15 10.87 -3.64
CA LYS A 47 -0.16 11.26 -5.05
C LYS A 47 0.92 10.49 -5.83
N ASP A 48 2.12 10.37 -5.28
CA ASP A 48 3.20 9.60 -5.92
C ASP A 48 2.78 8.14 -6.10
N ILE A 49 2.19 7.54 -5.06
CA ILE A 49 1.66 6.17 -5.15
C ILE A 49 0.55 6.08 -6.20
N ALA A 50 -0.36 7.06 -6.26
CA ALA A 50 -1.44 7.10 -7.24
C ALA A 50 -0.93 7.19 -8.69
N ASP A 51 0.07 8.04 -8.92
CA ASP A 51 0.70 8.21 -10.23
C ASP A 51 1.46 6.93 -10.64
N LEU A 52 2.16 6.27 -9.70
CA LEU A 52 2.87 4.99 -9.93
C LEU A 52 1.95 3.81 -10.23
N VAL A 53 0.81 3.70 -9.54
CA VAL A 53 -0.11 2.57 -9.70
C VAL A 53 -1.23 2.85 -10.69
N GLY A 54 -1.23 4.01 -11.37
CA GLY A 54 -2.28 4.37 -12.32
C GLY A 54 -3.68 4.32 -11.68
N ALA A 55 -3.86 5.03 -10.57
CA ALA A 55 -5.14 5.12 -9.87
C ALA A 55 -5.41 6.54 -9.38
N SER A 56 -6.66 6.85 -8.99
CA SER A 56 -6.92 8.14 -8.36
C SER A 56 -6.35 8.21 -6.94
N ARG A 57 -5.93 9.40 -6.50
CA ARG A 57 -5.50 9.65 -5.10
C ARG A 57 -6.57 9.21 -4.10
N LYS A 58 -7.86 9.43 -4.40
CA LYS A 58 -8.97 8.99 -3.53
C LYS A 58 -8.96 7.48 -3.35
N ARG A 59 -8.73 6.72 -4.43
CA ARG A 59 -8.69 5.26 -4.40
C ARG A 59 -7.48 4.75 -3.64
N VAL A 60 -6.30 5.33 -3.87
CA VAL A 60 -5.09 5.00 -3.09
C VAL A 60 -5.28 5.30 -1.61
N ASN A 61 -5.88 6.44 -1.25
CA ASN A 61 -6.16 6.75 0.15
C ASN A 61 -7.06 5.68 0.81
N GLN A 62 -8.10 5.22 0.12
CA GLN A 62 -8.98 4.15 0.62
C GLN A 62 -8.19 2.86 0.89
N VAL A 63 -7.28 2.48 -0.01
CA VAL A 63 -6.43 1.30 0.16
C VAL A 63 -5.47 1.49 1.34
N MET A 64 -4.77 2.63 1.42
CA MET A 64 -3.84 2.93 2.50
C MET A 64 -4.54 2.95 3.87
N VAL A 65 -5.75 3.50 3.95
CA VAL A 65 -6.59 3.47 5.15
C VAL A 65 -6.97 2.04 5.52
N SER A 66 -7.39 1.22 4.56
CA SER A 66 -7.72 -0.19 4.78
C SER A 66 -6.51 -0.99 5.30
N PHE A 67 -5.33 -0.83 4.69
CA PHE A 67 -4.11 -1.51 5.15
C PHE A 67 -3.69 -1.06 6.56
N LYS A 68 -3.88 0.21 6.91
CA LYS A 68 -3.67 0.70 8.29
C LYS A 68 -4.66 0.07 9.27
N HIS A 69 -5.94 0.04 8.95
CA HIS A 69 -6.95 -0.59 9.82
C HIS A 69 -6.70 -2.08 10.06
N GLN A 70 -6.14 -2.77 9.07
CA GLN A 70 -5.75 -4.17 9.19
C GLN A 70 -4.40 -4.38 9.90
N GLY A 71 -3.71 -3.32 10.32
CA GLY A 71 -2.39 -3.41 10.94
C GLY A 71 -1.32 -3.98 9.99
N LEU A 72 -1.50 -3.81 8.68
CA LEU A 72 -0.49 -4.24 7.69
C LEU A 72 0.62 -3.21 7.56
N ILE A 73 0.25 -1.93 7.67
CA ILE A 73 1.17 -0.79 7.59
C ILE A 73 0.85 0.25 8.65
N SER A 74 1.81 1.11 8.95
CA SER A 74 1.61 2.40 9.60
C SER A 74 2.27 3.52 8.80
N VAL A 75 1.90 4.76 9.09
CA VAL A 75 2.52 5.96 8.52
C VAL A 75 2.84 6.90 9.68
N ASP A 76 4.09 7.29 9.82
CA ASP A 76 4.53 8.19 10.88
C ASP A 76 4.20 9.67 10.57
N ALA A 77 4.50 10.57 11.51
CA ALA A 77 4.27 12.01 11.35
C ALA A 77 5.08 12.63 10.19
N ASP A 78 6.19 11.99 9.82
CA ASP A 78 7.07 12.38 8.72
C ASP A 78 6.59 11.89 7.34
N GLY A 79 5.52 11.08 7.31
CA GLY A 79 4.96 10.47 6.11
C GLY A 79 5.70 9.22 5.64
N ARG A 80 6.57 8.63 6.47
CA ARG A 80 7.25 7.37 6.14
C ARG A 80 6.33 6.20 6.44
N ILE A 81 6.37 5.20 5.59
CA ILE A 81 5.51 4.02 5.68
C ILE A 81 6.31 2.89 6.32
N THR A 82 5.76 2.23 7.32
CA THR A 82 6.31 1.00 7.90
C THR A 82 5.40 -0.17 7.57
N ILE A 83 5.96 -1.26 7.06
CA ILE A 83 5.24 -2.52 6.81
C ILE A 83 5.43 -3.44 8.01
N HIS A 84 4.34 -3.76 8.70
CA HIS A 84 4.35 -4.67 9.86
C HIS A 84 4.17 -6.13 9.45
N ARG A 85 3.38 -6.39 8.41
CA ARG A 85 3.03 -7.76 7.97
C ARG A 85 3.15 -7.90 6.46
N ARG A 86 4.35 -8.30 6.00
CA ARG A 86 4.67 -8.46 4.57
C ARG A 86 3.84 -9.56 3.93
N ASP A 87 3.65 -10.67 4.63
CA ASP A 87 2.79 -11.79 4.24
C ASP A 87 1.32 -11.34 4.06
N GLY A 88 0.83 -10.48 4.95
CA GLY A 88 -0.51 -9.91 4.86
C GLY A 88 -0.71 -9.03 3.63
N LEU A 89 0.28 -8.21 3.26
CA LEU A 89 0.26 -7.44 2.02
C LEU A 89 0.38 -8.33 0.78
N ALA A 90 1.21 -9.38 0.83
CA ALA A 90 1.42 -10.28 -0.31
C ALA A 90 0.14 -11.00 -0.74
N LYS A 91 -0.83 -11.20 0.16
CA LYS A 91 -2.16 -11.76 -0.17
C LYS A 91 -2.96 -10.93 -1.17
N TYR A 92 -2.69 -9.63 -1.28
CA TYR A 92 -3.31 -8.76 -2.28
C TYR A 92 -2.64 -8.83 -3.65
N CYS A 93 -1.45 -9.45 -3.75
CA CYS A 93 -0.66 -9.47 -4.97
C CYS A 93 -1.03 -10.60 -5.94
N GLY A 94 -1.88 -11.53 -5.52
CA GLY A 94 -2.37 -12.66 -6.32
C GLY A 94 -3.41 -12.28 -7.37
#